data_AF-A0A2N5YLA4-F1
#
_entry.id   AF-A0A2N5YLA4-F1
#
_cell.length_a   1.000
_cell.length_b   1.000
_cell.length_c   1.000
_cell.angle_alpha   90.00
_cell.angle_beta   90.00
_cell.angle_gamma   90.00
#
_symmetry.space_group_name_H-M   'P 1'
#
loop_
_entity.id
_entity.type
_entity.pdbx_description
1 polymer ?
#
loop_
_entity_poly.entity_id
_entity_poly.type
_entity_poly.pdbx_seq_one_letter_code
_entity_poly.pdbx_strand_id
1 'polypeptide(L)' 'WTLDEIGKEYGLTRERVRQIKERAIRRLKHTSRSKILKTYLG' A
#
# COMPACT_ATOMS: atom_id res chain seq x y z
N TRP A 1 -10.22 8.90 1.83
CA TRP A 1 -10.57 7.49 1.69
C TRP A 1 -9.94 6.71 2.84
N THR A 2 -10.77 6.21 3.74
CA THR A 2 -10.40 5.44 4.93
C THR A 2 -10.28 3.94 4.60
N LEU A 3 -9.64 3.15 5.47
CA LEU A 3 -9.58 1.69 5.30
C LEU A 3 -10.97 1.05 5.37
N ASP A 4 -11.90 1.65 6.12
CA ASP A 4 -13.26 1.17 6.28
C ASP A 4 -14.12 1.44 5.04
N GLU A 5 -13.98 2.60 4.41
CA GLU A 5 -14.63 2.94 3.13
C GLU A 5 -14.19 1.97 2.02
N ILE A 6 -12.87 1.75 1.89
CA ILE A 6 -12.30 0.81 0.93
C ILE A 6 -12.78 -0.62 1.25
N GLY A 7 -12.83 -0.99 2.53
CA GLY A 7 -13.34 -2.30 2.94
C GLY A 7 -14.78 -2.53 2.46
N LYS A 8 -15.67 -1.54 2.68
CA LYS A 8 -17.07 -1.61 2.23
C LYS A 8 -17.20 -1.71 0.71
N GLU A 9 -16.44 -0.90 -0.03
CA GLU A 9 -16.50 -0.88 -1.50
C GLU A 9 -16.04 -2.21 -2.13
N TYR A 10 -14.99 -2.82 -1.58
CA TYR A 10 -14.40 -4.04 -2.14
C TYR A 10 -14.87 -5.34 -1.45
N GLY A 11 -15.85 -5.26 -0.54
CA GLY A 11 -16.31 -6.42 0.24
C GLY A 11 -15.23 -7.04 1.13
N LEU A 12 -14.27 -6.22 1.59
CA LEU A 12 -13.14 -6.63 2.41
C LEU A 12 -13.27 -6.11 3.83
N THR A 13 -12.67 -6.82 4.78
CA THR A 13 -12.53 -6.28 6.14
C THR A 13 -11.48 -5.18 6.18
N ARG A 14 -11.64 -4.22 7.10
CA ARG A 14 -10.66 -3.16 7.38
C ARG A 14 -9.24 -3.70 7.55
N GLU A 15 -9.11 -4.81 8.28
CA GLU A 15 -7.84 -5.48 8.53
C GLU A 15 -7.23 -6.07 7.25
N ARG A 16 -8.06 -6.62 6.35
CA ARG A 16 -7.58 -7.10 5.06
C ARG A 16 -7.02 -5.96 4.20
N VAL A 17 -7.68 -4.81 4.17
CA VAL A 17 -7.18 -3.61 3.48
C VAL A 17 -5.86 -3.14 4.09
N ARG A 18 -5.75 -3.14 5.43
CA ARG A 18 -4.51 -2.81 6.16
C ARG A 18 -3.35 -3.73 5.76
N GLN A 19 -3.58 -5.04 5.71
CA GLN A 19 -2.55 -6.03 5.32
C GLN A 19 -2.11 -5.87 3.86
N ILE A 20 -3.04 -5.59 2.95
CA ILE A 20 -2.71 -5.33 1.54
C ILE A 20 -1.84 -4.07 1.42
N LYS A 21 -2.20 -2.98 2.14
CA LYS A 21 -1.42 -1.74 2.19
C LYS A 21 0.01 -2.01 2.67
N GLU A 22 0.20 -2.71 3.79
CA GLU A 22 1.54 -3.03 4.28
C GLU A 22 2.36 -3.87 3.30
N ARG A 23 1.74 -4.86 2.66
CA ARG A 23 2.40 -5.71 1.67
C ARG A 23 2.83 -4.92 0.44
N ALA A 24 1.99 -3.99 -0.02
CA ALA A 24 2.32 -3.08 -1.11
C ALA A 24 3.51 -2.19 -0.73
N ILE A 25 3.49 -1.58 0.46
CA ILE A 25 4.62 -0.76 0.96
C ILE A 25 5.91 -1.58 1.03
N ARG A 26 5.87 -2.81 1.58
CA ARG A 26 7.03 -3.71 1.61
C ARG A 26 7.57 -4.00 0.21
N ARG A 27 6.69 -4.25 -0.76
CA ARG A 27 7.07 -4.46 -2.17
C ARG A 27 7.70 -3.21 -2.78
N LEU A 28 7.18 -2.02 -2.49
CA LEU A 28 7.71 -0.75 -3.02
C LEU A 28 9.07 -0.39 -2.41
N LYS A 29 9.35 -0.80 -1.17
CA LYS A 29 10.67 -0.63 -0.52
C LYS A 29 11.78 -1.46 -1.18
N HIS A 30 11.45 -2.51 -1.94
CA HIS A 30 12.47 -3.32 -2.63
C HIS A 30 13.34 -2.46 -3.55
N THR A 31 14.65 -2.72 -3.57
CA THR A 31 15.66 -1.86 -4.23
C THR A 31 15.35 -1.60 -5.71
N SER A 32 14.94 -2.62 -6.45
CA SER A 32 14.57 -2.49 -7.87
C SER A 32 13.36 -1.58 -8.11
N ARG A 33 12.41 -1.51 -7.17
CA ARG A 33 11.17 -0.71 -7.30
C ARG A 33 11.29 0.66 -6.63
N SER A 34 12.13 0.78 -5.60
CA SER A 34 12.40 2.05 -4.93
C SER A 34 13.37 2.94 -5.68
N LYS A 35 14.17 2.43 -6.63
CA LYS A 35 15.16 3.24 -7.37
C LYS A 35 14.53 4.44 -8.08
N ILE A 36 13.39 4.25 -8.74
CA ILE A 36 12.62 5.34 -9.35
C ILE A 36 12.03 6.25 -8.29
N LEU A 37 11.45 5.70 -7.22
CA LEU A 37 10.83 6.50 -6.16
C LEU A 37 11.85 7.36 -5.39
N LYS A 38 13.09 6.89 -5.26
CA LYS A 38 14.19 7.60 -4.62
C LYS A 38 14.63 8.85 -5.39
N THR A 39 14.46 8.91 -6.72
CA THR A 39 14.81 10.11 -7.49
C THR A 39 13.90 11.31 -7.18
N TYR A 40 12.76 11.08 -6.52
CA TYR A 40 11.83 12.13 -6.09
C TYR A 40 12.11 12.64 -4.66
N LEU A 41 13.09 12.06 -3.95
CA LEU A 41 13.36 12.40 -2.54
C LEU A 41 14.40 13.51 -2.35
N GLY A 42 15.02 14.02 -3.42
CA GLY A 42 16.06 15.05 -3.35
C GLY A 42 17.44 14.49 -3.04
#